data_AF-A0A1I0DPI1-F1
#
_entry.id   AF-A0A1I0DPI1-F1
#
_cell.length_a   1.000
_cell.length_b   1.000
_cell.length_c   1.000
_cell.angle_alpha   90.00
_cell.angle_beta   90.00
_cell.angle_gamma   90.00
#
_symmetry.space_group_name_H-M   'P 1'
#
loop_
_entity.id
_entity.type
_entity.pdbx_description
1 polymer ?
#
loop_
_entity_poly.entity_id
_entity_poly.type
_entity_poly.pdbx_seq_one_letter_code
_entity_poly.pdbx_strand_id
1 'polypeptide(L)' 'MTFIYPFIIIIIVDNISTIDYFTQTGEAFQTLFTRVVNLTAIDIVILAAGFIGTIVSGFVIKYLRKNGYQMF' A
#
# COMPACT_ATOMS: atom_id res chain seq x y z
N MET A 1 -3.08 -9.24 4.14
CA MET A 1 -2.12 -8.11 4.02
C MET A 1 -2.20 -7.43 2.65
N THR A 2 -2.21 -8.16 1.53
CA THR A 2 -2.35 -7.56 0.18
C THR A 2 -3.56 -6.63 0.02
N PHE A 3 -4.74 -6.97 0.57
CA PHE A 3 -5.93 -6.10 0.50
C PHE A 3 -5.81 -4.80 1.31
N ILE A 4 -4.97 -4.78 2.36
CA ILE A 4 -4.80 -3.62 3.25
C ILE A 4 -3.69 -2.70 2.69
N TYR A 5 -2.72 -3.26 1.98
CA TYR A 5 -1.56 -2.54 1.47
C TYR A 5 -1.89 -1.29 0.62
N PRO A 6 -2.90 -1.30 -0.28
CA PRO A 6 -3.30 -0.09 -1.00
C PRO A 6 -3.72 1.07 -0.10
N PHE A 7 -4.38 0.81 1.03
CA PHE A 7 -4.69 1.85 2.02
C PHE A 7 -3.44 2.42 2.68
N ILE A 8 -2.45 1.56 2.94
CA ILE A 8 -1.15 1.98 3.49
C ILE A 8 -0.41 2.88 2.48
N ILE A 9 -0.46 2.56 1.19
CA ILE A 9 0.12 3.42 0.14
C ILE A 9 -0.49 4.82 0.17
N ILE A 10 -1.83 4.92 0.26
CA ILE A 10 -2.53 6.21 0.31
C ILE A 10 -2.04 7.02 1.52
N ILE A 11 -1.97 6.41 2.70
CA ILE A 11 -1.51 7.10 3.92
C ILE A 11 -0.06 7.60 3.80
N ILE A 12 0.82 6.83 3.16
CA ILE A 12 2.24 7.18 3.00
C ILE A 12 2.42 8.32 1.98
N VAL A 13 1.75 8.23 0.83
CA VAL A 13 1.94 9.16 -0.29
C VAL A 13 1.34 10.54 0.00
N ASP A 14 0.24 10.55 0.75
CA ASP A 14 -0.63 11.70 0.77
C ASP A 14 -0.23 12.76 1.78
N ASN A 15 0.31 12.35 2.93
CA ASN A 15 0.85 13.25 3.97
C ASN A 15 -0.12 14.40 4.38
N ILE A 16 -1.43 14.24 4.17
CA ILE A 16 -2.50 15.08 4.73
C ILE A 16 -3.20 14.33 5.86
N SER A 17 -3.85 15.09 6.74
CA SER A 17 -4.53 14.52 7.90
C SER A 17 -5.72 13.69 7.44
N THR A 18 -5.94 12.52 8.06
CA THR A 18 -7.09 11.65 7.72
C THR A 18 -8.42 12.35 7.95
N ILE A 19 -8.45 13.41 8.77
CA ILE A 19 -9.61 14.26 9.03
C ILE A 19 -9.99 15.08 7.79
N ASP A 20 -9.01 15.52 7.00
CA ASP A 20 -9.21 16.38 5.83
C ASP A 20 -9.95 15.67 4.70
N TYR A 21 -9.87 14.33 4.66
CA TYR A 21 -10.69 13.51 3.76
C TYR A 21 -12.19 13.55 4.06
N PHE A 22 -12.55 13.72 5.32
CA PHE A 22 -13.95 13.74 5.76
C PHE A 22 -14.53 15.15 5.73
N THR A 23 -13.70 16.17 5.94
CA THR A 23 -14.14 17.58 5.94
C THR A 23 -14.07 18.20 4.55
N GLN A 24 -13.08 17.80 3.72
CA GLN A 24 -12.74 18.42 2.44
C GLN A 24 -12.43 17.35 1.38
N THR A 25 -13.35 16.42 1.18
CA THR A 25 -13.18 15.24 0.31
C THR A 25 -12.71 15.60 -1.10
N GLY A 26 -13.30 16.62 -1.73
CA GLY A 26 -12.94 17.02 -3.11
C GLY A 26 -11.49 17.51 -3.25
N GLU A 27 -11.05 18.38 -2.35
CA GLU A 27 -9.69 18.96 -2.37
C GLU A 27 -8.63 17.94 -1.97
N ALA A 28 -8.94 17.07 -1.00
CA ALA A 28 -8.07 15.97 -0.57
C ALA A 28 -7.77 15.00 -1.73
N PHE A 29 -8.80 14.55 -2.47
CA PHE A 29 -8.60 13.66 -3.63
C PHE A 29 -7.82 14.31 -4.78
N GLN A 30 -7.98 15.61 -5.00
CA GLN A 30 -7.26 16.34 -6.05
C GLN A 30 -5.77 16.52 -5.69
N THR A 31 -5.50 16.81 -4.41
CA THR A 31 -4.14 16.91 -3.87
C THR A 31 -3.42 15.57 -3.91
N LEU A 32 -4.10 14.49 -3.49
CA LEU A 32 -3.67 13.11 -3.64
C LEU A 32 -3.20 12.79 -5.05
N PHE A 33 -4.07 13.03 -6.05
CA PHE A 33 -3.77 12.68 -7.44
C PHE A 33 -2.57 13.47 -7.94
N THR A 34 -2.51 14.77 -7.61
CA THR A 34 -1.38 15.63 -7.94
C THR A 34 -0.07 15.10 -7.32
N ARG A 35 -0.11 14.63 -6.06
CA ARG A 35 1.06 14.05 -5.39
C ARG A 35 1.46 12.71 -5.99
N VAL A 36 0.50 11.84 -6.29
CA VAL A 36 0.75 10.54 -6.92
C VAL A 36 1.42 10.71 -8.29
N VAL A 37 0.98 11.67 -9.11
CA VAL A 37 1.60 11.96 -10.41
C VAL A 37 3.00 12.57 -10.26
N ASN A 38 3.24 13.33 -9.18
CA ASN A 38 4.54 13.92 -8.88
C ASN A 38 5.48 13.00 -8.07
N LEU A 39 5.08 11.76 -7.78
CA LEU A 39 5.95 10.79 -7.10
C LEU A 39 7.21 10.54 -7.91
N THR A 40 8.34 10.47 -7.22
CA THR A 40 9.58 10.11 -7.90
C THR A 40 9.49 8.66 -8.39
N ALA A 41 10.16 8.35 -9.50
CA ALA A 41 10.19 6.99 -10.03
C ALA A 41 10.71 5.97 -8.99
N ILE A 42 11.59 6.40 -8.08
CA ILE A 42 12.13 5.58 -6.99
C ILE A 42 11.02 5.22 -5.99
N ASP A 43 10.19 6.18 -5.59
CA ASP A 43 9.11 5.93 -4.63
C ASP A 43 8.09 4.94 -5.19
N ILE A 44 7.75 5.07 -6.48
CA ILE A 44 6.86 4.14 -7.18
C ILE A 44 7.43 2.71 -7.16
N VAL A 45 8.72 2.56 -7.44
CA VAL A 45 9.40 1.25 -7.42
C VAL A 45 9.37 0.64 -6.02
N ILE A 46 9.64 1.43 -4.97
CA ILE A 46 9.61 0.95 -3.58
C ILE A 46 8.20 0.49 -3.18
N LEU A 47 7.18 1.29 -3.49
CA LEU A 47 5.78 0.95 -3.19
C LEU A 47 5.32 -0.29 -3.96
N ALA A 48 5.69 -0.41 -5.24
CA ALA A 48 5.39 -1.58 -6.06
C ALA A 48 6.11 -2.85 -5.55
N ALA A 49 7.39 -2.74 -5.21
CA ALA A 49 8.17 -3.85 -4.66
C ALA A 49 7.58 -4.34 -3.33
N GLY A 50 7.18 -3.43 -2.44
CA GLY A 50 6.49 -3.78 -1.20
C GLY A 50 5.14 -4.46 -1.44
N PHE A 51 4.34 -3.99 -2.41
CA PHE A 51 3.07 -4.61 -2.77
C PHE A 51 3.26 -6.04 -3.27
N ILE A 52 4.20 -6.25 -4.21
CA ILE A 52 4.57 -7.57 -4.71
C ILE A 52 5.03 -8.46 -3.55
N GLY A 53 5.84 -7.92 -2.64
CA GLY A 53 6.30 -8.63 -1.43
C GLY A 53 5.14 -9.16 -0.58
N THR A 54 4.05 -8.39 -0.42
CA THR A 54 2.87 -8.88 0.34
C THR A 54 2.17 -10.05 -0.34
N ILE A 55 2.09 -10.03 -1.68
CA ILE A 55 1.47 -11.10 -2.48
C ILE A 55 2.31 -12.36 -2.38
N VAL A 56 3.62 -12.22 -2.65
CA VAL A 56 4.57 -13.34 -2.62
C VAL A 56 4.63 -13.95 -1.23
N SER A 57 4.65 -13.14 -0.16
CA SER A 57 4.63 -13.64 1.21
C SER A 57 3.39 -14.49 1.50
N GLY A 58 2.20 -14.05 1.04
CA GLY A 58 0.98 -14.85 1.18
C GLY A 58 1.05 -16.18 0.44
N PHE A 59 1.62 -16.18 -0.77
CA PHE A 59 1.84 -17.40 -1.55
C PHE A 59 2.84 -18.35 -0.87
N VAL A 60 3.98 -17.82 -0.42
CA VAL A 60 5.03 -18.57 0.27
C VAL A 60 4.49 -19.19 1.56
N ILE A 61 3.73 -18.45 2.38
CA ILE A 61 3.12 -19.00 3.59
C ILE A 61 2.17 -20.14 3.25
N LYS A 62 1.33 -19.99 2.22
CA LYS A 62 0.42 -21.06 1.77
C LYS A 62 1.19 -22.30 1.31
N TYR A 63 2.29 -22.10 0.57
CA TYR A 63 3.16 -23.18 0.09
C TYR A 63 3.86 -23.90 1.25
N LEU A 64 4.45 -23.15 2.18
CA LEU A 64 5.11 -23.71 3.36
C LEU A 64 4.14 -24.53 4.21
N ARG A 65 2.91 -24.03 4.45
CA ARG A 65 1.88 -24.77 5.19
C ARG A 65 1.50 -26.09 4.51
N LYS A 66 1.47 -26.13 3.18
CA LYS A 66 1.23 -27.36 2.43
C LYS A 66 2.38 -28.37 2.59
N ASN A 67 3.60 -27.89 2.79
CA ASN A 67 4.79 -28.71 2.99
C ASN A 67 5.03 -29.12 4.45
N GLY A 68 4.01 -29.01 5.31
CA GLY A 68 4.11 -29.42 6.72
C GLY A 68 4.79 -28.39 7.62
N TYR A 69 5.10 -27.19 7.11
CA TYR A 69 5.58 -26.10 7.95
C TYR A 69 4.40 -25.44 8.68
N GLN A 70 4.22 -25.82 9.95
CA GLN A 70 3.34 -25.12 10.88
C GLN A 70 4.21 -24.18 11.70
N MET A 71 4.00 -22.86 11.57
CA MET A 71 4.46 -21.95 12.61
C MET A 71 3.55 -22.17 13.81
N PHE A 72 4.08 -22.89 14.80
CA PHE A 72 3.42 -23.51 15.97
C PHE A 72 2.51 -24.70 15.64
#